data_AF-A0A4R8ZAH2-F1
#
_entry.id   AF-A0A4R8ZAH2-F1
#
_cell.length_a   1.000
_cell.length_b   1.000
_cell.length_c   1.000
_cell.angle_alpha   90.00
_cell.angle_beta   90.00
_cell.angle_gamma   90.00
#
_symmetry.space_group_name_H-M   'P 1'
#
loop_
_entity.id
_entity.type
_entity.pdbx_description
1 polymer ?
#
loop_
_entity_poly.entity_id
_entity_poly.type
_entity_poly.pdbx_seq_one_letter_code
_entity_poly.pdbx_strand_id
1 'polypeptide(L)' 'MIENFWGNAVFSVVPTIALAVMFWLMLRSILRADRTERKVYAQIEAEERARLGLDKPVT' A
#
# COMPACT_ATOMS: atom_id res chain seq x y z
N MET A 1 -20.25 1.25 -41.27
CA MET A 1 -19.25 0.21 -40.86
C MET A 1 -18.11 0.76 -39.99
N ILE A 2 -18.25 1.92 -39.33
CA ILE A 2 -17.24 2.47 -38.38
C ILE A 2 -17.87 2.82 -37.00
N GLU A 3 -19.19 2.68 -36.86
CA GLU A 3 -19.96 3.37 -35.81
C GLU A 3 -19.59 3.01 -34.37
N ASN A 4 -18.89 1.91 -34.10
CA ASN A 4 -18.49 1.53 -32.73
C ASN A 4 -17.05 1.01 -32.59
N PHE A 5 -16.14 1.22 -33.56
CA PHE A 5 -14.77 0.69 -33.46
C PHE A 5 -14.03 1.22 -32.22
N TRP A 6 -14.08 2.53 -32.01
CA TRP A 6 -13.44 3.19 -30.86
C TRP A 6 -14.11 2.83 -29.53
N GLY A 7 -15.44 2.73 -29.50
CA GLY A 7 -16.17 2.30 -28.30
C GLY A 7 -15.79 0.87 -27.89
N ASN A 8 -15.80 -0.06 -28.84
CA ASN A 8 -15.44 -1.45 -28.59
C ASN A 8 -13.97 -1.60 -28.18
N ALA A 9 -13.07 -0.83 -28.80
CA ALA A 9 -11.65 -0.83 -28.45
C ALA A 9 -11.38 -0.32 -27.03
N VAL A 10 -12.13 0.70 -26.56
CA VAL A 10 -12.01 1.18 -25.17
C VAL A 10 -12.60 0.16 -24.19
N PHE A 11 -13.80 -0.36 -24.46
CA PHE A 11 -14.43 -1.33 -23.57
C PHE A 11 -13.66 -2.65 -23.46
N SER A 12 -12.93 -3.06 -24.50
CA SER A 12 -12.14 -4.30 -24.46
C SER A 12 -10.91 -4.20 -23.55
N VAL A 13 -10.31 -3.02 -23.38
CA VAL A 13 -9.13 -2.82 -22.52
C VAL A 13 -9.47 -2.50 -21.07
N VAL A 14 -10.67 -1.98 -20.81
CA VAL A 14 -11.18 -1.70 -19.45
C VAL A 14 -11.02 -2.87 -18.48
N PRO A 15 -11.41 -4.12 -18.78
CA PRO A 15 -11.27 -5.23 -17.83
C PRO A 15 -9.81 -5.50 -17.45
N THR A 16 -8.87 -5.39 -18.39
CA THR A 16 -7.44 -5.59 -18.13
C THR A 16 -6.87 -4.49 -17.25
N ILE A 17 -7.20 -3.23 -17.53
CA ILE A 17 -6.76 -2.08 -16.73
C ILE A 17 -7.36 -2.17 -15.32
N ALA A 18 -8.63 -2.55 -15.19
CA ALA A 18 -9.27 -2.72 -13.90
C ALA A 18 -8.53 -3.74 -13.02
N LEU A 19 -8.14 -4.88 -13.59
CA LEU A 19 -7.32 -5.88 -12.89
C LEU A 19 -5.95 -5.32 -12.50
N ALA A 20 -5.27 -4.60 -13.41
CA ALA A 20 -3.97 -4.00 -13.13
C ALA A 20 -4.04 -2.97 -11.99
N VAL A 21 -5.08 -2.13 -11.98
CA VAL A 21 -5.32 -1.15 -10.91
C VAL A 21 -5.62 -1.85 -9.59
N MET A 22 -6.47 -2.88 -9.61
CA MET A 22 -6.82 -3.64 -8.40
C MET A 22 -5.59 -4.33 -7.80
N PHE A 23 -4.77 -4.95 -8.66
CA PHE A 23 -3.50 -5.57 -8.26
C PHE A 23 -2.52 -4.54 -7.69
N TRP A 24 -2.38 -3.38 -8.34
CA TRP A 24 -1.54 -2.29 -7.85
C TRP A 24 -2.02 -1.77 -6.48
N LEU A 25 -3.33 -1.62 -6.28
CA LEU A 25 -3.90 -1.23 -4.99
C LEU A 25 -3.61 -2.27 -3.90
N MET A 26 -3.70 -3.56 -4.22
CA MET A 26 -3.37 -4.65 -3.30
C MET A 26 -1.91 -4.59 -2.86
N LEU A 27 -0.97 -4.53 -3.82
CA LEU A 27 0.46 -4.39 -3.51
C LEU A 27 0.77 -3.11 -2.72
N ARG A 28 0.17 -1.98 -3.14
CA ARG A 28 0.31 -0.70 -2.45
C ARG A 28 -0.16 -0.78 -0.99
N SER A 29 -1.28 -1.47 -0.75
CA SER A 29 -1.82 -1.65 0.60
C SER A 29 -0.86 -2.44 1.48
N ILE A 30 -0.39 -3.60 1.01
CA ILE A 30 0.54 -4.48 1.74
C ILE A 30 1.84 -3.74 2.09
N LEU A 31 2.46 -3.08 1.10
CA LEU A 31 3.70 -2.34 1.30
C LEU A 31 3.54 -1.14 2.26
N ARG A 32 2.35 -0.53 2.31
CA ARG A 32 2.07 0.60 3.22
C ARG A 32 1.75 0.12 4.62
N ALA A 33 1.09 -1.03 4.77
CA ALA A 33 0.77 -1.64 6.05
C ALA A 33 2.04 -2.01 6.83
N ASP A 34 2.98 -2.75 6.21
CA ASP A 34 4.26 -3.13 6.83
C ASP A 34 5.06 -1.90 7.34
N ARG A 35 5.06 -0.80 6.56
CA ARG A 35 5.70 0.46 6.97
C ARG A 35 5.01 1.15 8.14
N THR A 36 3.71 0.97 8.30
CA THR A 36 2.94 1.60 9.37
C THR A 36 3.12 0.83 10.67
N GLU A 37 3.03 -0.50 10.63
CA GLU A 37 3.25 -1.36 11.79
C GLU A 37 4.63 -1.13 12.41
N ARG A 38 5.70 -1.16 11.60
CA ARG A 38 7.07 -0.92 12.09
C ARG A 38 7.23 0.44 12.78
N LYS A 39 6.56 1.47 12.28
CA LYS A 39 6.62 2.82 12.89
C LYS A 39 5.89 2.87 14.22
N VAL A 40 4.70 2.27 14.29
CA VAL A 40 3.91 2.23 15.52
C VAL A 40 4.63 1.42 16.60
N TYR A 41 5.18 0.25 16.26
CA TYR A 41 5.99 -0.53 17.20
C TYR A 41 7.20 0.26 17.72
N ALA A 42 7.95 0.93 16.84
CA ALA A 42 9.09 1.75 17.25
C ALA A 42 8.68 2.93 18.15
N GLN A 43 7.51 3.53 17.91
CA GLN A 43 6.97 4.59 18.76
C GLN A 43 6.61 4.09 20.16
N ILE A 44 5.90 2.96 20.24
CA ILE A 44 5.51 2.34 21.51
C ILE A 44 6.75 1.96 22.32
N GLU A 45 7.74 1.34 21.68
CA GLU A 45 8.98 0.93 22.35
C GLU A 45 9.78 2.14 22.85
N ALA A 46 9.80 3.25 22.09
CA ALA A 46 10.43 4.49 22.52
C ALA A 46 9.72 5.13 23.73
N GLU A 47 8.38 5.08 23.75
CA GLU A 47 7.57 5.58 24.87
C GLU A 47 7.78 4.75 26.14
N GLU A 48 7.80 3.41 26.02
CA GLU A 48 8.10 2.51 27.14
C GLU A 48 9.51 2.72 27.67
N ARG A 49 10.52 2.87 26.79
CA ARG A 49 11.90 3.16 27.21
C ARG A 49 12.04 4.51 27.92
N ALA A 50 11.37 5.55 27.41
CA ALA A 50 11.36 6.86 28.06
C ALA A 50 10.74 6.79 29.46
N ARG A 51 9.66 6.01 29.61
CA ARG A 51 9.02 5.78 30.92
C ARG A 51 9.91 4.99 31.89
N LEU A 52 10.74 4.08 31.37
CA LEU A 52 11.68 3.27 32.15
C LEU A 52 13.05 3.95 32.35
N GLY A 53 13.30 5.13 31.77
CA GLY A 53 14.59 5.83 31.85
C GLY A 53 15.74 5.10 31.14
N LEU A 54 15.44 4.26 30.15
CA LEU A 54 16.43 3.48 29.41
C LEU A 54 16.90 4.26 28.18
N ASP A 55 18.11 4.79 28.25
CA ASP A 55 18.58 5.85 27.35
C ASP A 55 19.18 5.36 26.02
N LYS A 56 19.30 4.04 25.76
CA LYS A 56 19.95 3.53 24.53
C LYS A 56 19.33 2.24 23.96
N PRO A 57 19.23 2.13 22.62
CA PRO A 57 18.74 0.92 21.97
C PRO A 57 19.72 -0.24 22.18
N VAL A 58 19.19 -1.39 22.57
CA VAL A 58 19.90 -2.67 22.51
C VAL A 58 19.87 -3.09 21.04
N THR A 59 21.01 -2.93 20.38
CA THR A 59 21.22 -3.26 18.96
C THR A 59 20.96 -4.72 18.65
#